data_AF-A0A969PYN5-F1
#
_entry.id   AF-A0A969PYN5-F1
#
_cell.length_a   1.000
_cell.length_b   1.000
_cell.length_c   1.000
_cell.angle_alpha   90.00
_cell.angle_beta   90.00
_cell.angle_gamma   90.00
#
_symmetry.space_group_name_H-M   'P 1'
#
loop_
_entity.id
_entity.type
_entity.pdbx_description
1 polymer ?
#
loop_
_entity_poly.entity_id
_entity_poly.type
_entity_poly.pdbx_seq_one_letter_code
_entity_poly.pdbx_strand_id
1 'polypeptide(L)'
;MLEQPLPSLCADRIDYVLRAGIHHGVIDRATVREFLDRLCIIEKQWVFTNSQIARQFAEFFRYANDKYYSGLESAIMCRSVGDLLKYSLRRSYINRADLFQTDRQVLAKIIPHLKEDSRLWKFWRQMNNQIEVENNPQSFDAIVTCKSRVVDPLCLVGKQVKRLSEDLPDWQEVVVNDSKPRRIILSSGLILHLKFSPLSSLYFQTMKTLHPIFLGKD
;
A
#
# COMPACT_ATOMS: atom_id res chain seq x y z
N MET A 1 -18.73 -4.77 12.80
CA MET A 1 -18.65 -5.36 11.43
C MET A 1 -18.18 -4.38 10.36
N LEU A 2 -18.76 -3.17 10.27
CA LEU A 2 -18.29 -2.07 9.42
C LEU A 2 -16.93 -1.54 9.91
N GLU A 3 -16.54 -0.30 9.59
CA GLU A 3 -15.25 0.26 10.01
C GLU A 3 -15.01 0.08 11.52
N GLN A 4 -13.84 -0.46 11.86
CA GLN A 4 -13.40 -0.69 13.24
C GLN A 4 -12.03 -0.04 13.43
N PRO A 5 -11.68 0.42 14.64
CA PRO A 5 -10.31 0.83 14.93
C PRO A 5 -9.35 -0.36 14.81
N LEU A 6 -8.13 -0.09 14.35
CA LEU A 6 -7.03 -1.06 14.47
C LEU A 6 -6.78 -1.36 15.96
N PRO A 7 -6.36 -2.58 16.32
CA PRO A 7 -5.99 -3.69 15.43
C PRO A 7 -7.17 -4.62 15.04
N SER A 8 -8.42 -4.20 15.24
CA SER A 8 -9.59 -5.05 14.94
C SER A 8 -9.84 -5.20 13.44
N LEU A 9 -10.43 -6.34 13.06
CA LEU A 9 -10.89 -6.56 11.68
C LEU A 9 -12.20 -5.81 11.39
N CYS A 10 -12.32 -5.35 10.15
CA CYS A 10 -13.55 -4.87 9.54
C CYS A 10 -13.68 -5.47 8.14
N ALA A 11 -14.89 -5.36 7.56
CA ALA A 11 -15.15 -5.90 6.22
C ALA A 11 -14.17 -5.38 5.16
N ASP A 12 -13.82 -4.09 5.21
CA ASP A 12 -12.86 -3.46 4.28
C ASP A 12 -11.48 -4.11 4.35
N ARG A 13 -10.93 -4.31 5.56
CA ARG A 13 -9.62 -4.94 5.78
C ARG A 13 -9.55 -6.36 5.28
N ILE A 14 -10.65 -7.11 5.44
CA ILE A 14 -10.75 -8.47 4.94
C ILE A 14 -10.80 -8.46 3.41
N ASP A 15 -11.64 -7.60 2.81
CA ASP A 15 -11.79 -7.53 1.35
C ASP A 15 -10.48 -7.10 0.67
N TYR A 16 -9.93 -5.94 1.03
CA TYR A 16 -8.81 -5.40 0.27
C TYR A 16 -7.56 -6.28 0.40
N VAL A 17 -7.33 -6.92 1.57
CA VAL A 17 -6.12 -7.72 1.78
C VAL A 17 -6.19 -9.02 0.98
N LEU A 18 -7.34 -9.70 0.95
CA LEU A 18 -7.54 -10.92 0.19
C LEU A 18 -7.53 -10.62 -1.32
N ARG A 19 -8.19 -9.53 -1.74
CA ARG A 19 -8.18 -9.07 -3.13
C ARG A 19 -6.77 -8.74 -3.61
N ALA A 20 -6.00 -8.00 -2.80
CA ALA A 20 -4.59 -7.70 -3.10
C ALA A 20 -3.76 -8.99 -3.15
N GLY A 21 -3.96 -9.91 -2.20
CA GLY A 21 -3.28 -11.20 -2.17
C GLY A 21 -3.40 -12.00 -3.47
N ILE A 22 -4.63 -12.09 -4.00
CA ILE A 22 -4.90 -12.72 -5.30
C ILE A 22 -4.26 -11.94 -6.45
N HIS A 23 -4.47 -10.62 -6.49
CA HIS A 23 -3.96 -9.77 -7.56
C HIS A 23 -2.43 -9.85 -7.69
N HIS A 24 -1.73 -9.94 -6.56
CA HIS A 24 -0.28 -10.03 -6.48
C HIS A 24 0.27 -11.46 -6.52
N GLY A 25 -0.60 -12.48 -6.55
CA GLY A 25 -0.18 -13.89 -6.52
C GLY A 25 0.49 -14.32 -5.22
N VAL A 26 0.21 -13.62 -4.11
CA VAL A 26 0.75 -13.94 -2.77
C VAL A 26 0.02 -15.13 -2.15
N ILE A 27 -1.28 -15.20 -2.39
CA ILE A 27 -2.15 -16.32 -2.01
C ILE A 27 -3.01 -16.70 -3.21
N ASP A 28 -3.52 -17.91 -3.22
CA ASP A 28 -4.43 -18.39 -4.25
C ASP A 28 -5.90 -18.36 -3.78
N ARG A 29 -6.82 -18.75 -4.68
CA ARG A 29 -8.26 -18.80 -4.36
C ARG A 29 -8.61 -19.85 -3.32
N ALA A 30 -7.81 -20.91 -3.18
CA ALA A 30 -8.03 -21.94 -2.18
C ALA A 30 -7.71 -21.41 -0.77
N THR A 31 -6.59 -20.70 -0.61
CA THR A 31 -6.26 -20.00 0.65
C THR A 31 -7.29 -18.94 1.00
N VAL A 32 -7.77 -18.15 0.03
CA VAL A 32 -8.87 -17.19 0.27
C VAL A 32 -10.11 -17.90 0.80
N ARG A 33 -10.50 -19.01 0.16
CA ARG A 33 -11.65 -19.80 0.60
C ARG A 33 -11.45 -20.37 2.00
N GLU A 34 -10.26 -20.87 2.31
CA GLU A 34 -9.95 -21.37 3.65
C GLU A 34 -10.12 -20.29 4.73
N PHE A 35 -9.61 -19.07 4.50
CA PHE A 35 -9.82 -17.97 5.45
C PHE A 35 -11.29 -17.62 5.63
N LEU A 36 -12.06 -17.55 4.53
CA LEU A 36 -13.47 -17.18 4.58
C LEU A 36 -14.35 -18.27 5.21
N ASP A 37 -14.11 -19.55 4.89
CA ASP A 37 -14.85 -20.70 5.44
C ASP A 37 -14.63 -20.84 6.95
N ARG A 38 -13.49 -20.34 7.45
CA ARG A 38 -13.12 -20.36 8.87
C ARG A 38 -13.29 -19.02 9.57
N LEU A 39 -14.01 -18.08 8.96
CA LEU A 39 -14.38 -16.81 9.55
C LEU A 39 -15.88 -16.76 9.80
N CYS A 40 -16.29 -16.56 11.05
CA CYS A 40 -17.69 -16.45 11.43
C CYS A 40 -17.99 -15.11 12.11
N ILE A 41 -19.27 -14.90 12.39
CA ILE A 41 -19.75 -13.71 13.10
C ILE A 41 -20.28 -14.17 14.46
N ILE A 42 -19.66 -13.66 15.53
CA ILE A 42 -20.13 -13.84 16.91
C ILE A 42 -20.29 -12.44 17.48
N GLU A 43 -21.45 -12.14 18.05
CA GLU A 43 -21.74 -10.84 18.68
C GLU A 43 -21.39 -9.62 17.79
N LYS A 44 -21.66 -9.72 16.49
CA LYS A 44 -21.36 -8.68 15.47
C LYS A 44 -19.86 -8.38 15.29
N GLN A 45 -19.01 -9.33 15.65
CA GLN A 45 -17.56 -9.28 15.44
C GLN A 45 -17.13 -10.42 14.51
N TRP A 46 -16.08 -10.16 13.73
CA TRP A 46 -15.43 -11.16 12.89
C TRP A 46 -14.52 -12.02 13.75
N VAL A 47 -14.78 -13.33 13.80
CA VAL A 47 -14.07 -14.29 14.66
C VAL A 47 -13.62 -15.48 13.84
N PHE A 48 -12.34 -15.82 13.89
CA PHE A 48 -11.83 -17.05 13.29
C PHE A 48 -12.16 -18.27 14.14
N THR A 49 -12.34 -19.42 13.50
CA THR A 49 -12.71 -20.67 14.19
C THR A 49 -11.64 -21.19 15.15
N ASN A 50 -10.38 -20.75 15.01
CA ASN A 50 -9.28 -21.05 15.93
C ASN A 50 -8.10 -20.07 15.76
N SER A 51 -7.18 -20.10 16.71
CA SER A 51 -6.00 -19.23 16.76
C SER A 51 -5.02 -19.48 15.63
N GLN A 52 -4.92 -20.72 15.13
CA GLN A 52 -3.97 -21.07 14.06
C GLN A 52 -4.32 -20.35 12.76
N ILE A 53 -5.60 -20.37 12.36
CA ILE A 53 -6.07 -19.67 11.16
C ILE A 53 -6.04 -18.15 11.36
N ALA A 54 -6.41 -17.68 12.56
CA ALA A 54 -6.28 -16.27 12.90
C ALA A 54 -4.84 -15.77 12.74
N ARG A 55 -3.85 -16.56 13.18
CA ARG A 55 -2.43 -16.28 13.02
C ARG A 55 -2.02 -16.23 11.56
N GLN A 56 -2.38 -17.24 10.78
CA GLN A 56 -2.06 -17.27 9.35
C GLN A 56 -2.61 -16.04 8.62
N PHE A 57 -3.85 -15.64 8.92
CA PHE A 57 -4.42 -14.43 8.35
C PHE A 57 -3.69 -13.17 8.82
N ALA A 58 -3.34 -13.08 10.11
CA ALA A 58 -2.65 -11.93 10.68
C ALA A 58 -1.21 -11.78 10.13
N GLU A 59 -0.50 -12.89 9.93
CA GLU A 59 0.81 -12.96 9.29
C GLU A 59 0.74 -12.55 7.81
N PHE A 60 -0.26 -13.06 7.08
CA PHE A 60 -0.53 -12.64 5.71
C PHE A 60 -0.83 -11.14 5.62
N PHE A 61 -1.67 -10.62 6.53
CA PHE A 61 -1.98 -9.19 6.58
C PHE A 61 -0.73 -8.35 6.86
N ARG A 62 0.12 -8.79 7.80
CA ARG A 62 1.40 -8.13 8.10
C ARG A 62 2.30 -8.11 6.87
N TYR A 63 2.45 -9.25 6.19
CA TYR A 63 3.22 -9.34 4.94
C TYR A 63 2.71 -8.34 3.90
N ALA A 64 1.39 -8.29 3.67
CA ALA A 64 0.80 -7.37 2.71
C ALA A 64 1.03 -5.89 3.10
N ASN A 65 0.92 -5.57 4.40
CA ASN A 65 1.21 -4.24 4.92
C ASN A 65 2.66 -3.83 4.69
N ASP A 66 3.60 -4.73 4.97
CA ASP A 66 5.03 -4.44 4.88
C ASP A 66 5.48 -4.33 3.42
N LYS A 67 4.93 -5.17 2.54
CA LYS A 67 5.32 -5.19 1.15
C LYS A 67 4.61 -4.13 0.29
N TYR A 68 3.32 -3.87 0.52
CA TYR A 68 2.50 -3.09 -0.42
C TYR A 68 1.92 -1.80 0.15
N TYR A 69 1.71 -1.70 1.46
CA TYR A 69 1.02 -0.52 2.04
C TYR A 69 1.95 0.46 2.75
N SER A 70 3.03 -0.03 3.34
CA SER A 70 3.93 0.76 4.18
C SER A 70 5.42 0.52 3.91
N GLY A 71 5.73 -0.18 2.82
CA GLY A 71 7.10 -0.45 2.37
C GLY A 71 7.75 0.76 1.66
N LEU A 72 9.00 0.57 1.26
CA LEU A 72 9.81 1.58 0.57
C LEU A 72 9.15 2.02 -0.74
N GLU A 73 8.68 1.07 -1.54
CA GLU A 73 8.05 1.32 -2.82
C GLU A 73 6.78 2.19 -2.67
N SER A 74 5.96 1.90 -1.66
CA SER A 74 4.77 2.69 -1.33
C SER A 74 5.13 4.09 -0.86
N ALA A 75 6.20 4.24 -0.07
CA ALA A 75 6.70 5.54 0.37
C ALA A 75 7.17 6.40 -0.81
N ILE A 76 7.96 5.83 -1.73
CA ILE A 76 8.45 6.50 -2.95
C ILE A 76 7.27 6.91 -3.83
N MET A 77 6.33 5.99 -4.08
CA MET A 77 5.15 6.26 -4.89
C MET A 77 4.30 7.40 -4.31
N CYS A 78 3.90 7.31 -3.04
CA CYS A 78 3.09 8.32 -2.39
C CYS A 78 3.80 9.69 -2.36
N ARG A 79 5.12 9.70 -2.12
CA ARG A 79 5.90 10.93 -2.09
C ARG A 79 6.00 11.58 -3.46
N SER A 80 6.38 10.81 -4.48
CA SER A 80 6.60 11.32 -5.84
C SER A 80 5.31 11.83 -6.49
N VAL A 81 4.20 11.10 -6.36
CA VAL A 81 2.87 11.56 -6.79
C VAL A 81 2.46 12.83 -6.02
N GLY A 82 2.67 12.83 -4.70
CA GLY A 82 2.36 13.99 -3.86
C GLY A 82 3.13 15.24 -4.26
N ASP A 83 4.41 15.11 -4.61
CA ASP A 83 5.24 16.24 -5.05
C ASP A 83 4.80 16.78 -6.42
N LEU A 84 4.49 15.90 -7.38
CA LEU A 84 3.94 16.29 -8.69
C LEU A 84 2.62 17.07 -8.53
N LEU A 85 1.68 16.54 -7.74
CA LEU A 85 0.36 17.16 -7.54
C LEU A 85 0.47 18.49 -6.78
N LYS A 86 1.26 18.53 -5.69
CA LYS A 86 1.50 19.77 -4.94
C LYS A 86 2.10 20.85 -5.82
N TYR A 87 3.07 20.49 -6.66
CA TYR A 87 3.70 21.43 -7.56
C TYR A 87 2.72 21.93 -8.63
N SER A 88 1.96 21.03 -9.23
CA SER A 88 0.95 21.37 -10.25
C SER A 88 -0.14 22.30 -9.71
N LEU A 89 -0.58 22.10 -8.45
CA LEU A 89 -1.50 23.00 -7.76
C LEU A 89 -0.89 24.39 -7.53
N ARG A 90 0.37 24.46 -7.10
CA ARG A 90 1.08 25.74 -6.88
C ARG A 90 1.26 26.53 -8.16
N ARG A 91 1.43 25.84 -9.29
CA ARG A 91 1.55 26.45 -10.63
C ARG A 91 0.21 26.73 -11.29
N SER A 92 -0.90 26.35 -10.65
CA SER A 92 -2.26 26.43 -11.22
C SER A 92 -2.45 25.65 -12.52
N TYR A 93 -1.61 24.63 -12.80
CA TYR A 93 -1.82 23.69 -13.90
C TYR A 93 -3.05 22.79 -13.65
N ILE A 94 -3.34 22.57 -12.38
CA ILE A 94 -4.59 21.98 -11.88
C ILE A 94 -5.09 22.80 -10.69
N ASN A 95 -6.36 22.65 -10.34
CA ASN A 95 -6.98 23.22 -9.15
C ASN A 95 -7.46 22.12 -8.18
N ARG A 96 -8.00 22.51 -7.02
CA ARG A 96 -8.47 21.55 -6.00
C ARG A 96 -9.65 20.69 -6.47
N ALA A 97 -10.53 21.21 -7.31
CA ALA A 97 -11.66 20.45 -7.84
C ALA A 97 -11.19 19.33 -8.78
N ASP A 98 -10.04 19.51 -9.44
CA ASP A 98 -9.44 18.47 -10.29
C ASP A 98 -9.04 17.22 -9.48
N LEU A 99 -8.72 17.35 -8.19
CA LEU A 99 -8.38 16.20 -7.33
C LEU A 99 -9.55 15.25 -7.07
N PHE A 100 -10.78 15.64 -7.44
CA PHE A 100 -11.98 14.81 -7.37
C PHE A 100 -12.34 14.16 -8.73
N GLN A 101 -11.48 14.32 -9.73
CA GLN A 101 -11.59 13.67 -11.04
C GLN A 101 -10.77 12.38 -11.06
N THR A 102 -10.83 11.65 -12.19
CA THR A 102 -9.99 10.46 -12.39
C THR A 102 -8.53 10.80 -12.65
N ASP A 103 -7.62 9.86 -12.37
CA ASP A 103 -6.19 9.99 -12.64
C ASP A 103 -5.92 10.45 -14.09
N ARG A 104 -6.64 9.87 -15.06
CA ARG A 104 -6.54 10.23 -16.48
C ARG A 104 -6.84 11.71 -16.72
N GLN A 105 -7.91 12.22 -16.12
CA GLN A 105 -8.34 13.61 -16.31
C GLN A 105 -7.37 14.59 -15.65
N VAL A 106 -6.85 14.25 -14.46
CA VAL A 106 -5.85 15.08 -13.78
C VAL A 106 -4.55 15.12 -14.58
N LEU A 107 -4.04 13.96 -15.02
CA LEU A 107 -2.79 13.88 -15.77
C LEU A 107 -2.89 14.56 -17.14
N ALA A 108 -4.04 14.50 -17.81
CA ALA A 108 -4.27 15.21 -19.07
C ALA A 108 -4.09 16.73 -18.94
N LYS A 109 -4.34 17.30 -17.76
CA LYS A 109 -4.08 18.72 -17.47
C LYS A 109 -2.62 19.02 -17.16
N ILE A 110 -1.90 18.07 -16.54
CA ILE A 110 -0.50 18.25 -16.15
C ILE A 110 0.46 18.07 -17.34
N ILE A 111 0.22 17.06 -18.18
CA ILE A 111 1.12 16.63 -19.26
C ILE A 111 1.54 17.75 -20.22
N PRO A 112 0.65 18.65 -20.68
CA PRO A 112 1.02 19.73 -21.61
C PRO A 112 2.16 20.63 -21.09
N HIS A 113 2.27 20.80 -19.77
CA HIS A 113 3.27 21.68 -19.15
C HIS A 113 4.65 21.04 -18.97
N LEU A 114 4.79 19.74 -19.22
CA LEU A 114 6.03 18.99 -18.97
C LEU A 114 7.21 19.46 -19.83
N LYS A 115 6.96 19.99 -21.04
CA LYS A 115 8.02 20.43 -21.95
C LYS A 115 8.64 21.77 -21.53
N GLU A 116 7.87 22.63 -20.88
CA GLU A 116 8.23 24.01 -20.59
C GLU A 116 8.66 24.19 -19.11
N ASP A 117 8.22 23.29 -18.23
CA ASP A 117 8.50 23.34 -16.80
C ASP A 117 9.48 22.23 -16.40
N SER A 118 10.78 22.56 -16.36
CA SER A 118 11.85 21.62 -16.03
C SER A 118 11.71 21.01 -14.63
N ARG A 119 11.08 21.72 -13.70
CA ARG A 119 10.85 21.23 -12.34
C ARG A 119 9.68 20.26 -12.29
N LEU A 120 8.59 20.55 -12.99
CA LEU A 120 7.50 19.59 -13.20
C LEU A 120 8.01 18.32 -13.89
N TRP A 121 8.86 18.47 -14.90
CA TRP A 121 9.50 17.35 -15.58
C TRP A 121 10.32 16.47 -14.62
N LYS A 122 11.10 17.07 -13.69
CA LYS A 122 11.80 16.31 -12.66
C LYS A 122 10.83 15.47 -11.81
N PHE A 123 9.72 16.06 -11.32
CA PHE A 123 8.73 15.32 -10.53
C PHE A 123 8.04 14.21 -11.34
N TRP A 124 7.75 14.47 -12.61
CA TRP A 124 7.20 13.47 -13.52
C TRP A 124 8.14 12.27 -13.68
N ARG A 125 9.44 12.52 -13.86
CA ARG A 125 10.46 11.47 -13.94
C ARG A 125 10.54 10.67 -12.65
N GLN A 126 10.47 11.32 -11.48
CA GLN A 126 10.45 10.63 -10.18
C GLN A 126 9.23 9.72 -10.04
N MET A 127 8.04 10.23 -10.35
CA MET A 127 6.79 9.46 -10.28
C MET A 127 6.82 8.23 -11.21
N ASN A 128 7.46 8.35 -12.38
CA ASN A 128 7.58 7.28 -13.36
C ASN A 128 8.81 6.38 -13.15
N ASN A 129 9.43 6.43 -11.96
CA ASN A 129 10.59 5.61 -11.58
C ASN A 129 11.79 5.75 -12.55
N GLN A 130 12.00 6.97 -13.07
CA GLN A 130 13.12 7.32 -13.95
C GLN A 130 14.25 8.03 -13.22
N ILE A 131 14.17 8.11 -11.89
CA ILE A 131 15.20 8.61 -10.97
C ILE A 131 15.26 7.61 -9.82
N GLU A 132 16.46 7.13 -9.51
CA GLU A 132 16.65 6.21 -8.38
C GLU A 132 16.44 6.94 -7.06
N VAL A 133 15.67 6.29 -6.19
CA VAL A 133 15.40 6.74 -4.83
C VAL A 133 15.72 5.59 -3.89
N GLU A 134 16.54 5.86 -2.89
CA GLU A 134 16.97 4.88 -1.90
C GLU A 134 16.60 5.30 -0.48
N ASN A 135 16.61 4.33 0.44
CA ASN A 135 16.46 4.60 1.86
C ASN A 135 17.83 4.90 2.47
N ASN A 136 18.21 6.17 2.58
CA ASN A 136 19.53 6.59 3.03
C ASN A 136 19.43 7.58 4.21
N PRO A 137 19.67 7.11 5.45
CA PRO A 137 19.64 7.97 6.64
C PRO A 137 20.75 9.01 6.72
N GLN A 138 21.85 8.86 5.97
CA GLN A 138 23.06 9.69 6.09
C GLN A 138 23.00 10.94 5.21
N SER A 139 22.28 10.88 4.08
CA SER A 139 22.07 12.00 3.16
C SER A 139 20.70 11.83 2.51
N PHE A 140 19.76 12.74 2.77
CA PHE A 140 18.36 12.56 2.35
C PHE A 140 17.65 13.85 1.95
N ASP A 141 16.70 13.70 1.03
CA ASP A 141 15.86 14.79 0.54
C ASP A 141 14.52 14.88 1.29
N ALA A 142 14.04 13.75 1.81
CA ALA A 142 12.74 13.67 2.44
C ALA A 142 12.64 12.57 3.50
N ILE A 143 11.84 12.82 4.54
CA ILE A 143 11.38 11.79 5.47
C ILE A 143 9.91 11.53 5.16
N VAL A 144 9.57 10.27 4.90
CA VAL A 144 8.20 9.83 4.62
C VAL A 144 7.73 8.93 5.75
N THR A 145 6.56 9.24 6.29
CA THR A 145 5.92 8.41 7.31
C THR A 145 4.77 7.65 6.66
N CYS A 146 4.87 6.31 6.63
CA CYS A 146 3.80 5.45 6.18
C CYS A 146 2.92 5.03 7.35
N LYS A 147 1.60 4.96 7.11
CA LYS A 147 0.64 4.39 8.06
C LYS A 147 0.86 2.88 8.09
N SER A 148 1.47 2.38 9.16
CA SER A 148 1.57 0.94 9.40
C SER A 148 0.24 0.42 9.92
N ARG A 149 -0.14 -0.79 9.50
CA ARG A 149 -1.37 -1.47 9.90
C ARG A 149 -1.03 -2.89 10.32
N VAL A 150 -1.46 -3.26 11.50
CA VAL A 150 -1.41 -4.62 12.03
C VAL A 150 -2.78 -5.02 12.53
N VAL A 151 -3.11 -6.30 12.40
CA VAL A 151 -4.38 -6.85 12.90
C VAL A 151 -4.11 -7.82 14.03
N ASP A 152 -5.05 -7.85 14.96
CA ASP A 152 -5.11 -8.77 16.09
C ASP A 152 -6.51 -9.40 16.08
N PRO A 153 -6.73 -10.37 15.17
CA PRO A 153 -8.05 -10.93 14.94
C PRO A 153 -8.60 -11.62 16.20
N LEU A 154 -9.93 -11.67 16.33
CA LEU A 154 -10.56 -12.52 17.32
C LEU A 154 -10.57 -13.96 16.81
N CYS A 155 -10.46 -14.91 17.74
CA CYS A 155 -10.50 -16.34 17.46
C CYS A 155 -11.20 -17.11 18.58
N LEU A 156 -11.75 -18.28 18.23
CA LEU A 156 -12.31 -19.20 19.21
C LEU A 156 -11.21 -20.05 19.85
N VAL A 157 -11.13 -19.99 21.17
CA VAL A 157 -10.26 -20.82 22.01
C VAL A 157 -11.14 -21.63 22.95
N GLY A 158 -11.40 -22.88 22.57
CA GLY A 158 -12.43 -23.69 23.22
C GLY A 158 -13.82 -23.06 23.04
N LYS A 159 -14.41 -22.55 24.13
CA LYS A 159 -15.72 -21.87 24.12
C LYS A 159 -15.62 -20.34 24.26
N GLN A 160 -14.42 -19.80 24.36
CA GLN A 160 -14.19 -18.37 24.58
C GLN A 160 -13.74 -17.71 23.28
N VAL A 161 -14.20 -16.48 23.05
CA VAL A 161 -13.66 -15.60 22.02
C VAL A 161 -12.53 -14.81 22.65
N LYS A 162 -11.34 -14.87 22.05
CA LYS A 162 -10.14 -14.17 22.51
C LYS A 162 -9.47 -13.44 21.35
N ARG A 163 -8.70 -12.39 21.65
CA ARG A 163 -7.73 -11.85 20.68
C ARG A 163 -6.66 -12.88 20.40
N LEU A 164 -6.09 -12.83 19.19
CA LEU A 164 -4.97 -13.69 18.82
C LEU A 164 -3.82 -13.52 19.81
N SER A 165 -3.49 -12.28 20.19
CA SER A 165 -2.40 -12.02 21.14
C SER A 165 -2.70 -12.43 22.59
N GLU A 166 -3.97 -12.65 22.95
CA GLU A 166 -4.36 -13.20 24.26
C GLU A 166 -4.12 -14.72 24.34
N ASP A 167 -4.26 -15.43 23.21
CA ASP A 167 -4.02 -16.88 23.13
C ASP A 167 -2.58 -17.24 22.74
N LEU A 168 -1.97 -16.44 21.86
CA LEU A 168 -0.59 -16.55 21.40
C LEU A 168 0.17 -15.25 21.77
N PRO A 169 0.73 -15.16 22.99
CA PRO A 169 1.34 -13.93 23.50
C PRO A 169 2.52 -13.40 22.68
N ASP A 170 3.18 -14.25 21.88
CA ASP A 170 4.23 -13.82 20.95
C ASP A 170 3.71 -12.85 19.88
N TRP A 171 2.42 -12.91 19.54
CA TRP A 171 1.79 -11.96 18.62
C TRP A 171 1.63 -10.56 19.22
N GLN A 172 1.61 -10.42 20.56
CA GLN A 172 1.45 -9.11 21.22
C GLN A 172 2.58 -8.15 20.87
N GLU A 173 3.81 -8.65 20.79
CA GLU A 173 4.98 -7.85 20.41
C GLU A 173 4.85 -7.33 18.98
N VAL A 174 4.35 -8.16 18.06
CA VAL A 174 4.07 -7.78 16.68
C VAL A 174 3.03 -6.66 16.62
N VAL A 175 1.92 -6.79 17.37
CA VAL A 175 0.89 -5.75 17.44
C VAL A 175 1.45 -4.44 17.95
N VAL A 176 2.26 -4.45 19.01
CA VAL A 176 2.86 -3.25 19.60
C VAL A 176 3.85 -2.58 18.64
N ASN A 177 4.70 -3.37 17.99
CA ASN A 177 5.75 -2.85 17.11
C ASN A 177 5.19 -2.35 15.78
N ASP A 178 4.32 -3.12 15.13
CA ASP A 178 3.79 -2.80 13.81
C ASP A 178 2.59 -1.85 13.84
N SER A 179 2.05 -1.52 15.02
CA SER A 179 1.11 -0.40 15.18
C SER A 179 1.78 0.97 15.03
N LYS A 180 3.10 1.05 15.18
CA LYS A 180 3.84 2.31 15.09
C LYS A 180 4.00 2.71 13.61
N PRO A 181 3.88 4.00 13.25
CA PRO A 181 4.13 4.45 11.88
C PRO A 181 5.55 4.12 11.42
N ARG A 182 5.70 3.66 10.17
CA ARG A 182 7.02 3.37 9.59
C ARG A 182 7.64 4.66 9.04
N ARG A 183 8.83 5.01 9.52
CA ARG A 183 9.62 6.14 9.01
C ARG A 183 10.61 5.64 7.98
N ILE A 184 10.54 6.19 6.76
CA ILE A 184 11.42 5.85 5.63
C ILE A 184 12.12 7.14 5.19
N ILE A 185 13.45 7.09 5.06
CA ILE A 185 14.28 8.26 4.80
C ILE A 185 14.74 8.21 3.35
N LEU A 186 14.12 9.00 2.49
CA LEU A 186 14.34 8.95 1.05
C LEU A 186 15.45 9.91 0.61
N SER A 187 16.36 9.39 -0.21
CA SER A 187 17.38 10.15 -0.91
C SER A 187 17.32 9.87 -2.40
N SER A 188 17.37 10.92 -3.22
CA SER A 188 17.43 10.78 -4.68
C SER A 188 18.88 10.81 -5.16
N GLY A 189 19.32 9.73 -5.81
CA GLY A 189 20.66 9.60 -6.37
C GLY A 189 20.77 10.16 -7.79
N LEU A 190 22.00 10.52 -8.20
CA LEU A 190 22.34 10.67 -9.62
C LEU A 190 22.61 9.29 -10.23
N ILE A 191 22.08 9.05 -11.43
CA ILE A 191 22.05 7.75 -12.14
C ILE A 191 23.42 7.06 -12.16
N LEU A 192 23.51 5.84 -11.61
CA LEU A 192 24.47 4.82 -12.01
C LEU A 192 23.75 3.47 -12.15
N HIS A 193 23.21 3.24 -13.36
CA HIS A 193 22.67 1.99 -13.91
C HIS A 193 22.66 0.76 -12.98
N LEU A 194 21.50 0.38 -12.41
CA LEU A 194 21.22 -1.02 -12.04
C LEU A 194 19.73 -1.39 -12.25
N LYS A 195 19.50 -2.59 -12.82
CA LYS A 195 18.18 -3.14 -13.16
C LYS A 195 17.48 -3.68 -11.91
N PHE A 196 16.24 -3.26 -11.66
CA PHE A 196 15.36 -3.89 -10.66
C PHE A 196 14.64 -5.15 -11.21
N SER A 197 14.26 -6.04 -10.29
CA SER A 197 13.70 -7.35 -10.60
C SER A 197 12.29 -7.29 -11.21
N PRO A 198 11.88 -8.32 -11.99
CA PRO A 198 10.64 -8.33 -12.79
C PRO A 198 9.34 -8.12 -11.99
N LEU A 199 9.33 -8.42 -10.70
CA LEU A 199 8.13 -8.31 -9.85
C LEU A 199 7.76 -6.87 -9.51
N SER A 200 8.75 -5.97 -9.41
CA SER A 200 8.52 -4.52 -9.30
C SER A 200 7.97 -3.94 -10.60
N SER A 201 8.33 -4.55 -11.74
CA SER A 201 7.79 -4.19 -13.05
C SER A 201 6.31 -4.53 -13.15
N LEU A 202 5.79 -5.57 -12.50
CA LEU A 202 4.40 -5.98 -12.67
C LEU A 202 3.40 -5.00 -12.01
N TYR A 203 3.67 -4.51 -10.80
CA TYR A 203 2.83 -3.50 -10.13
C TYR A 203 2.85 -2.15 -10.86
N PHE A 204 4.03 -1.73 -11.32
CA PHE A 204 4.16 -0.60 -12.22
C PHE A 204 3.61 -0.89 -13.63
N GLN A 205 3.55 -2.15 -14.08
CA GLN A 205 2.93 -2.55 -15.35
C GLN A 205 1.42 -2.57 -15.27
N THR A 206 0.81 -2.75 -14.11
CA THR A 206 -0.64 -2.49 -13.95
C THR A 206 -0.93 -0.99 -14.14
N MET A 207 0.02 -0.12 -13.80
CA MET A 207 -0.02 1.31 -14.18
C MET A 207 0.47 1.58 -15.63
N LYS A 208 1.28 0.70 -16.24
CA LYS A 208 1.66 0.78 -17.67
C LYS A 208 0.70 0.08 -18.64
N THR A 209 -0.23 -0.75 -18.20
CA THR A 209 -1.29 -1.32 -19.07
C THR A 209 -2.33 -0.28 -19.42
N LEU A 210 -2.31 0.84 -18.71
CA LEU A 210 -2.89 2.10 -19.12
C LEU A 210 -2.10 2.77 -20.27
N HIS A 211 -0.77 2.57 -20.37
CA HIS A 211 0.11 3.27 -21.30
C HIS A 211 -0.20 3.09 -22.81
N PRO A 212 -0.81 1.99 -23.32
CA PRO A 212 -1.28 1.93 -24.70
C PRO A 212 -2.66 2.58 -24.90
N ILE A 213 -3.43 2.82 -23.84
CA ILE A 213 -4.72 3.55 -23.90
C ILE A 213 -4.48 5.07 -23.83
N PHE A 214 -3.28 5.50 -23.40
CA PHE A 214 -2.90 6.91 -23.19
C PHE A 214 -2.23 7.60 -24.39
N LEU A 215 -1.95 6.88 -25.47
CA LEU A 215 -1.55 7.47 -26.75
C LEU A 215 -2.50 6.92 -27.80
N GLY A 216 -3.53 7.70 -28.13
CA GLY A 216 -4.38 7.40 -29.27
C GLY A 216 -3.51 7.16 -30.51
N LYS A 217 -3.50 5.91 -30.96
CA LYS A 217 -3.29 5.54 -32.34
C LYS A 217 -4.48 4.67 -32.70
N ASP A 218 -5.03 4.98 -33.86
CA ASP A 218 -6.28 4.46 -34.41
C ASP A 218 -6.45 2.94 -34.28
#